data_AF-A0A2E3VYL5-F1
#
_entry.id   AF-A0A2E3VYL5-F1
#
_cell.length_a   1.000
_cell.length_b   1.000
_cell.length_c   1.000
_cell.angle_alpha   90.00
_cell.angle_beta   90.00
_cell.angle_gamma   90.00
#
_symmetry.space_group_name_H-M   'P 1'
#
loop_
_entity.id
_entity.type
_entity.pdbx_description
1 polymer ?
#
loop_
_entity_poly.entity_id
_entity_poly.type
_entity_poly.pdbx_seq_one_letter_code
_entity_poly.pdbx_strand_id
1 'polypeptide(L)'
;MQKRQTEDFLEGKLEFPGGKIEPYEKPAEAAVRELREETNVSVSPSEIDLFDVVTHHYEEKTVKLYVFLLTSKVELFQKGGWYGLNGNWQDELGQHIPPANYGILNKLLAEVASG
;
A
#
# COMPACT_ATOMS: atom_id res chain seq x y z
N MET A 1 -4.47 1.11 -5.47
CA MET A 1 -3.24 1.93 -5.44
C MET A 1 -3.58 3.38 -5.74
N GLN A 2 -2.75 4.33 -5.33
CA GLN A 2 -2.90 5.75 -5.66
C GLN A 2 -1.71 6.23 -6.51
N LYS A 3 -1.88 7.35 -7.20
CA LYS A 3 -0.77 8.02 -7.88
C LYS A 3 0.06 8.75 -6.82
N ARG A 4 1.38 8.54 -6.84
CA ARG A 4 2.34 9.23 -5.98
C ARG A 4 2.21 10.73 -6.17
N GLN A 5 2.02 11.44 -5.07
CA GLN A 5 1.80 12.89 -5.05
C GLN A 5 3.06 13.70 -4.72
N THR A 6 4.17 13.04 -4.39
CA THR A 6 5.45 13.70 -4.11
C THR A 6 6.22 13.99 -5.39
N GLU A 7 6.80 15.19 -5.48
CA GLU A 7 7.75 15.59 -6.54
C GLU A 7 9.14 14.97 -6.30
N ASP A 8 9.24 13.64 -6.38
CA ASP A 8 10.51 12.94 -6.35
C ASP A 8 10.75 12.13 -7.63
N PHE A 9 11.85 11.37 -7.68
CA PHE A 9 12.22 10.59 -8.87
C PHE A 9 11.18 9.52 -9.27
N LEU A 10 10.18 9.25 -8.42
CA LEU A 10 9.07 8.34 -8.68
C LEU A 10 7.76 9.09 -8.94
N GLU A 11 7.79 10.41 -9.18
CA GLU A 11 6.61 11.20 -9.47
C GLU A 11 5.75 10.54 -10.57
N GLY A 12 4.45 10.40 -10.28
CA GLY A 12 3.49 9.78 -11.17
C GLY A 12 3.53 8.26 -11.28
N LYS A 13 4.38 7.57 -10.50
CA LYS A 13 4.26 6.14 -10.25
C LYS A 13 3.07 5.85 -9.33
N LEU A 14 2.63 4.60 -9.31
CA LEU A 14 1.58 4.09 -8.45
C LEU A 14 2.17 3.48 -7.19
N GLU A 15 1.57 3.78 -6.05
CA GLU A 15 1.98 3.27 -4.75
C GLU A 15 0.79 2.88 -3.86
N PHE A 16 1.10 2.16 -2.79
CA PHE A 16 0.18 1.96 -1.68
C PHE A 16 0.23 3.20 -0.78
N PRO A 17 -0.90 3.62 -0.19
CA PRO A 17 -0.87 4.64 0.86
C PRO A 17 -0.01 4.19 2.02
N GLY A 18 0.78 5.12 2.56
CA GLY A 18 1.67 4.82 3.66
C GLY A 18 2.84 5.78 3.80
N GLY A 19 3.41 5.79 5.00
CA GLY A 19 4.51 6.67 5.34
C GLY A 19 5.34 6.12 6.49
N LYS A 20 6.09 7.01 7.12
CA LYS A 20 6.99 6.64 8.21
C LYS A 20 6.18 6.37 9.47
N ILE A 21 6.56 5.32 10.21
CA ILE A 21 6.03 5.09 11.56
C ILE A 21 6.66 6.14 12.49
N GLU A 22 5.83 6.96 13.11
CA GLU A 22 6.27 7.99 14.04
C GLU A 22 6.59 7.42 15.42
N PRO A 23 7.40 8.11 16.24
CA PRO A 23 7.69 7.67 17.61
C PRO A 23 6.41 7.39 18.39
N TYR A 24 6.40 6.25 19.10
CA TYR A 24 5.30 5.80 19.94
C TYR A 24 4.03 5.33 19.20
N GLU A 25 4.02 5.32 17.85
CA GLU A 25 2.96 4.68 17.08
C GLU A 25 3.21 3.17 16.90
N LYS A 26 2.14 2.38 16.97
CA LYS A 26 2.14 1.02 16.45
C LYS A 26 2.04 1.05 14.91
N PRO A 27 2.56 0.04 14.20
CA PRO A 27 2.47 0.01 12.73
C PRO A 27 1.06 0.15 12.17
N ALA A 28 0.05 -0.45 12.83
CA ALA A 28 -1.35 -0.32 12.43
C ALA A 28 -1.92 1.09 12.63
N GLU A 29 -1.48 1.80 13.68
CA GLU A 29 -1.87 3.20 13.94
C GLU A 29 -1.30 4.12 12.87
N ALA A 30 -0.02 3.93 12.51
CA ALA A 30 0.61 4.64 11.40
C ALA A 30 -0.12 4.38 10.08
N ALA A 31 -0.45 3.11 9.78
CA ALA A 31 -1.12 2.74 8.54
C ALA A 31 -2.49 3.44 8.37
N VAL A 32 -3.32 3.50 9.42
CA VAL A 32 -4.62 4.18 9.32
C VAL A 32 -4.50 5.71 9.30
N ARG A 33 -3.47 6.28 9.94
CA ARG A 33 -3.18 7.71 9.88
C ARG A 33 -2.80 8.12 8.46
N GLU A 34 -1.82 7.44 7.87
CA GLU A 34 -1.33 7.71 6.51
C GLU A 34 -2.44 7.51 5.47
N LEU A 35 -3.22 6.42 5.59
CA LEU A 35 -4.38 6.20 4.73
C LEU A 35 -5.35 7.39 4.77
N ARG A 36 -5.63 7.91 5.97
CA ARG A 36 -6.51 9.06 6.14
C ARG A 36 -5.90 10.34 5.57
N GLU A 37 -4.63 10.62 5.84
CA GLU A 37 -3.95 11.84 5.39
C GLU A 37 -3.88 11.91 3.86
N GLU A 38 -3.59 10.80 3.20
CA GLU A 38 -3.40 10.77 1.74
C GLU A 38 -4.71 10.62 0.97
N THR A 39 -5.73 9.97 1.55
CA THR A 39 -6.91 9.53 0.80
C THR A 39 -8.25 9.96 1.41
N ASN A 40 -8.23 10.55 2.60
CA ASN A 40 -9.42 10.85 3.43
C ASN A 40 -10.24 9.63 3.86
N VAL A 41 -9.78 8.39 3.60
CA VAL A 41 -10.43 7.17 4.09
C VAL A 41 -10.09 6.98 5.57
N SER A 42 -11.11 6.83 6.41
CA SER A 42 -10.96 6.64 7.86
C SER A 42 -11.47 5.28 8.29
N VAL A 43 -10.58 4.47 8.89
CA VAL A 43 -10.87 3.17 9.50
C VAL A 43 -10.16 3.05 10.85
N SER A 44 -10.58 2.12 11.70
CA SER A 44 -9.90 1.80 12.96
C SER A 44 -8.72 0.85 12.73
N PRO A 45 -7.62 0.94 13.52
CA PRO A 45 -6.53 -0.04 13.48
C PRO A 45 -6.97 -1.50 13.68
N SER A 46 -8.12 -1.72 14.32
CA SER A 46 -8.71 -3.05 14.52
C SER A 46 -9.45 -3.60 13.28
N GLU A 47 -9.58 -2.80 12.23
CA GLU A 47 -10.28 -3.18 10.98
C GLU A 47 -9.32 -3.56 9.86
N ILE A 48 -8.01 -3.47 10.13
CA ILE A 48 -6.95 -3.85 9.20
C ILE A 48 -6.15 -5.02 9.79
N ASP A 49 -5.78 -5.95 8.92
CA ASP A 49 -5.00 -7.12 9.28
C ASP A 49 -3.56 -6.97 8.77
N LEU A 50 -2.57 -7.32 9.60
CA LEU A 50 -1.19 -7.37 9.14
C LEU A 50 -1.04 -8.51 8.14
N PHE A 51 -0.72 -8.15 6.91
CA PHE A 51 -0.59 -9.10 5.80
C PHE A 51 0.85 -9.57 5.60
N ASP A 52 1.80 -8.63 5.60
CA ASP A 52 3.21 -8.98 5.39
C ASP A 52 4.13 -7.97 6.06
N VAL A 53 5.37 -8.41 6.34
CA VAL A 53 6.45 -7.54 6.78
C VAL A 53 7.63 -7.72 5.83
N VAL A 54 7.83 -6.75 4.95
CA VAL A 54 8.87 -6.80 3.91
C VAL A 54 10.06 -5.96 4.36
N THR A 55 11.27 -6.50 4.29
CA THR A 55 12.49 -5.76 4.59
C THR A 55 13.32 -5.59 3.32
N HIS A 56 13.63 -4.34 2.97
CA HIS A 56 14.51 -3.98 1.88
C HIS A 56 15.83 -3.44 2.43
N HIS A 57 16.93 -4.01 1.97
CA HIS A 57 18.27 -3.52 2.27
C HIS A 57 18.77 -2.73 1.07
N TYR A 58 18.84 -1.41 1.23
CA TYR A 58 19.54 -0.51 0.31
C TYR A 58 20.96 -0.30 0.83
N GLU A 59 21.88 0.14 -0.04
CA GLU A 59 23.28 0.36 0.32
C GLU A 59 23.44 1.30 1.54
N GLU A 60 22.59 2.32 1.63
CA GLU A 60 22.68 3.35 2.69
C GLU A 60 21.68 3.16 3.85
N LYS A 61 20.64 2.32 3.67
CA LYS A 61 19.59 2.15 4.69
C LYS A 61 18.85 0.83 4.57
N THR A 62 18.32 0.35 5.70
CA THR A 62 17.34 -0.73 5.72
C THR A 62 15.94 -0.14 5.93
N VAL A 63 14.99 -0.53 5.08
CA VAL A 63 13.58 -0.13 5.17
C VAL A 63 12.75 -1.37 5.51
N LYS A 64 11.97 -1.30 6.58
CA LYS A 64 11.00 -2.35 6.95
C LYS A 64 9.58 -1.82 6.72
N LEU A 65 8.86 -2.47 5.82
CA LEU A 65 7.50 -2.16 5.43
C LEU A 65 6.56 -3.11 6.16
N TYR A 66 5.56 -2.56 6.85
CA TYR A 66 4.45 -3.33 7.41
C TYR A 66 3.25 -3.13 6.48
N VAL A 67 2.83 -4.19 5.82
CA VAL A 67 1.75 -4.16 4.84
C VAL A 67 0.48 -4.64 5.52
N PHE A 68 -0.58 -3.83 5.43
CA PHE A 68 -1.88 -4.14 6.02
C PHE A 68 -2.93 -4.30 4.93
N LEU A 69 -3.91 -5.17 5.18
CA LEU A 69 -5.08 -5.35 4.33
C LEU A 69 -6.34 -4.88 5.05
N LEU A 70 -7.19 -4.22 4.28
CA LEU A 70 -8.55 -3.89 4.65
C LEU A 70 -9.48 -4.70 3.74
N THR A 71 -10.09 -5.75 4.30
CA THR A 71 -10.98 -6.67 3.58
C THR A 71 -12.46 -6.32 3.74
N SER A 72 -12.78 -5.44 4.70
CA SER A 72 -14.11 -4.89 4.93
C SER A 72 -14.19 -3.46 4.38
N LYS A 73 -15.40 -2.91 4.26
CA LYS A 73 -15.62 -1.50 3.90
C LYS A 73 -15.03 -1.09 2.53
N VAL A 74 -15.00 -2.00 1.56
CA VAL A 74 -14.48 -1.77 0.20
C VAL A 74 -15.22 -0.61 -0.50
N GLU A 75 -16.48 -0.36 -0.12
CA GLU A 75 -17.28 0.76 -0.61
C GLU A 75 -16.65 2.14 -0.37
N LEU A 76 -15.79 2.29 0.64
CA LEU A 76 -15.06 3.54 0.91
C LEU A 76 -14.12 3.93 -0.24
N PHE A 77 -13.71 2.96 -1.06
CA PHE A 77 -12.79 3.15 -2.18
C PHE A 77 -13.52 3.36 -3.52
N GLN A 78 -14.86 3.38 -3.53
CA GLN A 78 -15.65 3.61 -4.76
C GLN A 78 -15.63 5.07 -5.23
N LYS A 79 -15.26 6.01 -4.36
CA LYS A 79 -15.14 7.43 -4.69
C LYS A 79 -13.70 7.89 -4.44
N GLY A 80 -12.91 8.03 -5.50
CA GLY A 80 -11.52 8.50 -5.44
C GLY A 80 -10.69 8.09 -6.65
N GLY A 81 -9.47 8.63 -6.77
CA GLY A 81 -8.52 8.34 -7.86
C GLY A 81 -7.76 7.01 -7.70
N TRP A 82 -8.46 5.98 -7.24
CA TRP A 82 -7.88 4.67 -6.94
C TRP A 82 -7.72 3.83 -8.19
N TYR A 83 -6.57 3.18 -8.32
CA TYR A 83 -6.27 2.19 -9.35
C TYR A 83 -6.50 0.80 -8.77
N GLY A 84 -7.48 0.08 -9.33
CA GLY A 84 -7.73 -1.32 -9.03
C GLY A 84 -6.65 -2.21 -9.64
N LEU A 85 -6.37 -3.33 -8.99
CA LEU A 85 -5.50 -4.38 -9.51
C LEU A 85 -6.38 -5.53 -9.97
N ASN A 86 -6.21 -5.97 -11.22
CA ASN A 86 -6.83 -7.18 -11.75
C ASN A 86 -5.74 -8.23 -12.03
N GLY A 87 -6.13 -9.40 -12.55
CA GLY A 87 -5.20 -10.50 -12.84
C GLY A 87 -4.06 -10.16 -13.82
N ASN A 88 -4.17 -9.07 -14.59
CA ASN A 88 -3.19 -8.65 -15.61
C ASN A 88 -2.54 -7.29 -15.28
N TRP A 89 -2.47 -6.92 -13.99
CA TRP A 89 -1.93 -5.62 -13.57
C TRP A 89 -0.50 -5.36 -14.08
N GLN A 90 0.31 -6.39 -14.37
CA GLN A 90 1.66 -6.19 -14.91
C GLN A 90 1.62 -5.50 -16.28
N ASP A 91 0.71 -5.92 -17.16
CA ASP A 91 0.60 -5.37 -18.50
C ASP A 91 -0.04 -3.97 -18.47
N GLU A 92 -1.03 -3.77 -17.61
CA GLU A 92 -1.78 -2.51 -17.55
C GLU A 92 -1.08 -1.42 -16.73
N LEU A 93 -0.46 -1.79 -15.60
CA LEU A 93 0.05 -0.87 -14.59
C LEU A 93 1.53 -1.09 -14.26
N GLY A 94 2.16 -2.17 -14.73
CA GLY A 94 3.50 -2.58 -14.31
C GLY A 94 4.55 -1.50 -14.51
N GLN A 95 4.55 -0.80 -15.64
CA GLN A 95 5.49 0.29 -15.91
C GLN A 95 5.35 1.48 -14.93
N HIS A 96 4.18 1.62 -14.31
CA HIS A 96 3.87 2.68 -13.36
C HIS A 96 4.11 2.26 -11.92
N ILE A 97 4.35 0.97 -11.62
CA ILE A 97 4.55 0.49 -10.25
C ILE A 97 6.04 0.24 -9.99
N PRO A 98 6.63 0.75 -8.90
CA PRO A 98 8.02 0.45 -8.55
C PRO A 98 8.26 -1.06 -8.36
N PRO A 99 9.36 -1.63 -8.88
CA PRO A 99 9.62 -3.07 -8.78
C PRO A 99 9.65 -3.63 -7.35
N ALA A 100 9.99 -2.81 -6.35
CA ALA A 100 9.97 -3.19 -4.95
C ALA A 100 8.57 -3.66 -4.48
N ASN A 101 7.51 -3.15 -5.11
CA ASN A 101 6.13 -3.47 -4.76
C ASN A 101 5.63 -4.76 -5.42
N TYR A 102 6.34 -5.29 -6.43
CA TYR A 102 5.87 -6.47 -7.18
C TYR A 102 5.75 -7.71 -6.30
N GLY A 103 6.67 -7.88 -5.34
CA GLY A 103 6.61 -8.99 -4.38
C GLY A 103 5.33 -8.97 -3.53
N ILE A 104 4.93 -7.78 -3.07
CA ILE A 104 3.70 -7.58 -2.28
C ILE A 104 2.47 -7.87 -3.14
N LEU A 105 2.44 -7.35 -4.37
CA LEU A 105 1.33 -7.53 -5.31
C LEU A 105 1.11 -9.01 -5.69
N ASN A 106 2.20 -9.73 -5.97
CA ASN A 106 2.12 -11.15 -6.30
C ASN A 106 1.58 -11.97 -5.12
N LYS A 107 2.01 -11.67 -3.89
CA LYS A 107 1.46 -12.32 -2.68
C LYS A 107 -0.02 -11.99 -2.51
N LEU A 108 -0.42 -10.73 -2.69
CA LEU A 108 -1.81 -10.30 -2.56
C LEU A 108 -2.74 -11.02 -3.54
N LEU A 109 -2.33 -11.15 -4.80
CA LEU A 109 -3.11 -11.89 -5.79
C LEU A 109 -3.22 -13.38 -5.48
N ALA A 110 -2.16 -14.00 -4.96
CA ALA A 110 -2.20 -15.40 -4.55
C ALA A 110 -3.17 -15.60 -3.37
N GLU A 111 -3.17 -14.69 -2.39
CA GLU A 111 -4.09 -14.71 -1.25
C GLU A 111 -5.55 -14.63 -1.73
N VAL A 112 -5.88 -13.64 -2.57
CA VAL A 112 -7.23 -13.43 -3.10
C VAL A 112 -7.69 -14.58 -4.01
N ALA A 113 -6.78 -15.21 -4.77
CA ALA A 113 -7.12 -16.36 -5.61
C ALA A 113 -7.34 -17.65 -4.81
N SER A 114 -6.90 -17.71 -3.55
CA SER A 114 -7.00 -18.88 -2.69
C SER A 114 -8.23 -18.88 -1.75
N GLY A 115 -8.92 -17.74 -1.63
CA GLY A 115 -10.17 -17.57 -0.86
C GLY A 115 -11.40 -17.56 -1.74
#